data_AF-E9HIK6-F1
#
_entry.id   AF-E9HIK6-F1
#
_cell.length_a   1.000
_cell.length_b   1.000
_cell.length_c   1.000
_cell.angle_alpha   90.00
_cell.angle_beta   90.00
_cell.angle_gamma   90.00
#
_symmetry.space_group_name_H-M   'P 1'
#
loop_
_entity.id
_entity.type
_entity.pdbx_description
1 polymer ?
#
loop_
_entity_poly.entity_id
_entity_poly.type
_entity_poly.pdbx_seq_one_letter_code
_entity_poly.pdbx_strand_id
1 'polypeptide(L)'
;MQFEATFDCFYCLGNKLDCFGVALAVVAGCQVLGYHDVHLALSEDHAWVMFGPDGKETAEVTWHGKGNEDKRGQPVDPGIQARSWLYVSGNPVICSRFTEVASLVSSINPSITATTDSLEVASLQQSLLWVLYDTGHLTRYPMALGNLADLEELSPTPGRCPCGQLFSQAIEVARRCYGNSHVYPYTYQGGYFYRNRMYKEALESWANAADAIRSYNYSREDEEIYKEFLEIANELIPFVMKVEGSGHSARSILKDSECFAHLLRFYDGICQWEEGSCTPVLHIGWAKPLVNTISKFD
;
A
#
# COMPACT_ATOMS: atom_id res chain seq x y z
N MET A 1 2.77 1.04 6.16
CA MET A 1 2.62 -0.43 6.29
C MET A 1 3.79 -1.06 5.58
N GLN A 2 4.81 -1.48 6.32
CA GLN A 2 5.96 -2.21 5.78
C GLN A 2 5.53 -3.67 5.56
N PHE A 3 5.81 -4.23 4.39
CA PHE A 3 5.88 -5.68 4.24
C PHE A 3 6.88 -6.18 5.29
N GLU A 4 6.42 -6.85 6.34
CA GLU A 4 7.31 -7.61 7.22
C GLU A 4 7.87 -8.76 6.39
N ALA A 5 9.01 -8.55 5.72
CA ALA A 5 9.63 -9.62 4.98
C ALA A 5 11.07 -9.89 5.40
N THR A 6 11.22 -11.03 6.05
CA THR A 6 12.45 -11.43 6.75
C THR A 6 13.16 -12.49 5.91
N PHE A 7 13.93 -12.06 4.91
CA PHE A 7 14.10 -12.90 3.72
C PHE A 7 15.23 -13.95 3.73
N ASP A 8 16.51 -13.58 3.87
CA ASP A 8 17.56 -14.54 3.47
C ASP A 8 18.22 -15.32 4.62
N CYS A 9 18.34 -14.74 5.81
CA CYS A 9 18.99 -15.41 6.93
C CYS A 9 18.08 -16.51 7.53
N PHE A 10 16.76 -16.36 7.40
CA PHE A 10 15.79 -17.22 8.07
C PHE A 10 15.50 -18.53 7.31
N TYR A 11 15.62 -18.57 5.98
CA TYR A 11 15.42 -19.80 5.21
C TYR A 11 16.51 -20.84 5.53
N CYS A 12 17.78 -20.48 5.34
CA CYS A 12 18.90 -21.40 5.52
C CYS A 12 19.22 -21.75 6.98
N LEU A 13 18.87 -20.89 7.95
CA LEU A 13 19.19 -21.11 9.37
C LEU A 13 17.96 -21.42 10.23
N GLY A 14 16.76 -21.01 9.82
CA GLY A 14 15.54 -21.07 10.63
C GLY A 14 14.37 -21.84 10.00
N ASN A 15 14.45 -22.22 8.71
CA ASN A 15 13.36 -22.85 7.96
C ASN A 15 12.00 -22.14 8.07
N LYS A 16 11.98 -20.79 8.15
CA LYS A 16 10.73 -20.01 8.12
C LYS A 16 10.81 -18.90 7.08
N LEU A 17 9.70 -18.70 6.40
CA LEU A 17 9.46 -17.63 5.43
C LEU A 17 8.03 -17.14 5.63
N ASP A 18 7.82 -15.83 5.48
CA ASP A 18 6.48 -15.23 5.34
C ASP A 18 5.94 -15.44 3.91
N CYS A 19 4.76 -14.89 3.60
CA CYS A 19 4.10 -15.11 2.31
C CYS A 19 4.94 -14.60 1.13
N PHE A 20 5.41 -13.36 1.20
CA PHE A 20 6.35 -12.77 0.23
C PHE A 20 7.66 -13.58 0.22
N GLY A 21 8.12 -13.98 1.41
CA GLY A 21 9.16 -14.94 1.77
C GLY A 21 9.26 -16.15 0.83
N VAL A 22 8.13 -16.78 0.59
CA VAL A 22 8.08 -17.96 -0.27
C VAL A 22 8.13 -17.57 -1.74
N ALA A 23 7.46 -16.49 -2.14
CA ALA A 23 7.39 -16.09 -3.55
C ALA A 23 8.75 -15.69 -4.14
N LEU A 24 9.53 -14.82 -3.46
CA LEU A 24 10.87 -14.46 -3.96
C LEU A 24 11.83 -15.66 -3.88
N ALA A 25 11.71 -16.54 -2.87
CA ALA A 25 12.55 -17.73 -2.76
C ALA A 25 12.32 -18.69 -3.95
N VAL A 26 11.09 -18.80 -4.44
CA VAL A 26 10.77 -19.53 -5.67
C VAL A 26 11.44 -18.87 -6.88
N VAL A 27 11.35 -17.55 -7.03
CA VAL A 27 12.01 -16.81 -8.14
C VAL A 27 13.53 -16.99 -8.10
N ALA A 28 14.14 -16.87 -6.91
CA ALA A 28 15.57 -17.09 -6.72
C ALA A 28 15.98 -18.54 -7.04
N GLY A 29 15.18 -19.53 -6.61
CA GLY A 29 15.39 -20.94 -6.95
C GLY A 29 15.34 -21.18 -8.46
N CYS A 30 14.34 -20.60 -9.15
CA CYS A 30 14.23 -20.64 -10.60
C CYS A 30 15.45 -19.99 -11.29
N GLN A 31 15.92 -18.84 -10.79
CA GLN A 31 17.10 -18.16 -11.31
C GLN A 31 18.36 -19.04 -11.21
N VAL A 32 18.57 -19.71 -10.07
CA VAL A 32 19.71 -20.63 -9.85
C VAL A 32 19.64 -21.84 -10.80
N LEU A 33 18.43 -22.34 -11.09
CA LEU A 33 18.19 -23.45 -12.00
C LEU A 33 18.27 -23.05 -13.50
N GLY A 34 18.46 -21.77 -13.80
CA GLY A 34 18.56 -21.26 -15.18
C GLY A 34 17.22 -20.90 -15.83
N TYR A 35 16.12 -20.87 -15.07
CA TYR A 35 14.81 -20.40 -15.54
C TYR A 35 14.73 -18.88 -15.43
N HIS A 36 15.25 -18.20 -16.47
CA HIS A 36 15.37 -16.75 -16.48
C HIS A 36 14.05 -16.01 -16.78
N ASP A 37 13.03 -16.71 -17.27
CA ASP A 37 11.71 -16.18 -17.61
C ASP A 37 10.75 -16.06 -16.41
N VAL A 38 11.09 -16.68 -15.28
CA VAL A 38 10.28 -16.62 -14.05
C VAL A 38 10.57 -15.32 -13.30
N HIS A 39 9.53 -14.52 -13.10
CA HIS A 39 9.61 -13.21 -12.46
C HIS A 39 8.58 -13.04 -11.36
N LEU A 40 8.91 -12.21 -10.38
CA LEU A 40 7.99 -11.86 -9.30
C LEU A 40 6.91 -10.89 -9.79
N ALA A 41 5.66 -11.13 -9.40
CA ALA A 41 4.58 -10.15 -9.51
C ALA A 41 4.08 -9.78 -8.12
N LEU A 42 3.90 -8.48 -7.90
CA LEU A 42 3.52 -7.91 -6.62
C LEU A 42 2.25 -7.08 -6.75
N SER A 43 1.24 -7.43 -5.97
CA SER A 43 0.17 -6.50 -5.66
C SER A 43 0.56 -5.66 -4.43
N GLU A 44 -0.42 -5.00 -3.84
CA GLU A 44 -0.24 -4.23 -2.62
C GLU A 44 -0.17 -5.08 -1.35
N ASP A 45 -0.64 -6.35 -1.39
CA ASP A 45 -0.68 -7.25 -0.21
C ASP A 45 -0.39 -8.74 -0.55
N HIS A 46 0.00 -9.04 -1.79
CA HIS A 46 0.28 -10.41 -2.21
C HIS A 46 1.37 -10.51 -3.26
N ALA A 47 1.95 -11.71 -3.37
CA ALA A 47 3.05 -12.00 -4.28
C ALA A 47 2.87 -13.37 -4.95
N TRP A 48 3.10 -13.41 -6.26
CA TRP A 48 3.05 -14.63 -7.07
C TRP A 48 4.12 -14.58 -8.17
N VAL A 49 4.16 -15.60 -9.04
CA VAL A 49 5.12 -15.62 -10.17
C VAL A 49 4.43 -15.48 -11.52
N MET A 50 5.12 -14.79 -12.42
CA MET A 50 4.82 -14.71 -13.85
C MET A 50 5.89 -15.48 -14.61
N PHE A 51 5.54 -16.21 -15.67
CA PHE A 51 6.49 -16.99 -16.46
C PHE A 51 5.99 -17.25 -17.90
N GLY A 52 6.76 -18.04 -18.66
CA GLY A 52 6.41 -18.47 -20.01
C GLY A 52 6.86 -17.51 -21.12
N PRO A 53 6.64 -17.87 -22.40
CA PRO A 53 7.26 -17.22 -23.57
C PRO A 53 6.96 -15.72 -23.70
N ASP A 54 5.83 -15.26 -23.16
CA ASP A 54 5.38 -13.87 -23.16
C ASP A 54 5.34 -13.23 -21.76
N GLY A 55 5.73 -13.96 -20.71
CA GLY A 55 5.57 -13.52 -19.32
C GLY A 55 4.11 -13.29 -18.93
N LYS A 56 3.18 -14.08 -19.47
CA LYS A 56 1.72 -13.96 -19.24
C LYS A 56 1.16 -15.07 -18.38
N GLU A 57 1.85 -16.19 -18.27
CA GLU A 57 1.41 -17.29 -17.41
C GLU A 57 1.63 -16.88 -15.97
N THR A 58 0.69 -17.26 -15.11
CA THR A 58 0.68 -16.90 -13.69
C THR A 58 0.56 -18.15 -12.86
N ALA A 59 1.23 -18.18 -11.71
CA ALA A 59 1.04 -19.23 -10.73
C ALA A 59 1.17 -18.66 -9.32
N GLU A 60 0.17 -18.99 -8.50
CA GLU A 60 0.26 -18.88 -7.06
C GLU A 60 1.37 -19.79 -6.53
N VAL A 61 2.26 -19.25 -5.70
CA VAL A 61 3.39 -20.02 -5.13
C VAL A 61 3.46 -19.96 -3.61
N THR A 62 2.61 -19.11 -3.02
CA THR A 62 2.55 -18.86 -1.58
C THR A 62 1.10 -18.84 -1.10
N TRP A 63 0.90 -18.79 0.20
CA TRP A 63 -0.42 -18.60 0.80
C TRP A 63 -0.73 -17.11 0.96
N HIS A 64 -2.01 -16.77 1.14
CA HIS A 64 -2.45 -15.43 1.54
C HIS A 64 -3.44 -15.52 2.72
N GLY A 65 -3.29 -14.62 3.68
CA GLY A 65 -4.16 -14.53 4.87
C GLY A 65 -4.10 -15.75 5.79
N LYS A 66 -5.03 -15.83 6.75
CA LYS A 66 -5.15 -16.93 7.72
C LYS A 66 -6.42 -17.72 7.50
N GLY A 67 -6.28 -19.02 7.22
CA GLY A 67 -7.43 -19.92 7.04
C GLY A 67 -8.11 -19.85 5.67
N ASN A 68 -7.49 -19.17 4.71
CA ASN A 68 -7.90 -19.21 3.31
C ASN A 68 -7.49 -20.53 2.66
N GLU A 69 -8.19 -20.91 1.58
CA GLU A 69 -7.86 -22.10 0.79
C GLU A 69 -6.51 -21.92 0.08
N ASP A 70 -5.73 -23.01 0.02
CA ASP A 70 -4.43 -23.01 -0.66
C ASP A 70 -4.65 -22.98 -2.18
N LYS A 71 -4.22 -21.89 -2.82
CA LYS A 71 -4.33 -21.67 -4.26
C LYS A 71 -3.05 -22.02 -5.02
N ARG A 72 -1.99 -22.53 -4.36
CA ARG A 72 -0.69 -22.77 -5.01
C ARG A 72 -0.82 -23.63 -6.27
N GLY A 73 -0.14 -23.20 -7.33
CA GLY A 73 -0.18 -23.78 -8.67
C GLY A 73 -1.36 -23.32 -9.54
N GLN A 74 -2.32 -22.57 -8.99
CA GLN A 74 -3.45 -22.03 -9.74
C GLN A 74 -3.10 -20.67 -10.37
N PRO A 75 -3.75 -20.29 -11.49
CA PRO A 75 -3.63 -18.96 -12.05
C PRO A 75 -4.37 -17.91 -11.21
N VAL A 76 -3.96 -16.65 -11.32
CA VAL A 76 -4.57 -15.52 -10.58
C VAL A 76 -5.80 -14.91 -11.28
N ASP A 77 -6.11 -15.35 -12.51
CA ASP A 77 -7.24 -14.84 -13.32
C ASP A 77 -8.59 -14.80 -12.58
N PRO A 78 -8.98 -15.78 -11.75
CA PRO A 78 -10.24 -15.71 -11.02
C PRO A 78 -10.33 -14.50 -10.09
N GLY A 79 -9.23 -14.12 -9.43
CA GLY A 79 -9.17 -12.96 -8.55
C GLY A 79 -9.25 -11.64 -9.33
N ILE A 80 -8.61 -11.58 -10.49
CA ILE A 80 -8.69 -10.43 -11.41
C ILE A 80 -10.13 -10.26 -11.93
N GLN A 81 -10.78 -11.35 -12.37
CA GLN A 81 -12.17 -11.32 -12.85
C GLN A 81 -13.16 -10.94 -11.76
N ALA A 82 -12.87 -11.32 -10.51
CA ALA A 82 -13.65 -10.90 -9.34
C ALA A 82 -13.46 -9.41 -8.98
N ARG A 83 -12.51 -8.70 -9.62
CA ARG A 83 -12.11 -7.32 -9.30
C ARG A 83 -11.69 -7.18 -7.84
N SER A 84 -10.94 -8.15 -7.32
CA SER A 84 -10.37 -8.06 -5.96
C SER A 84 -9.15 -7.14 -5.93
N TRP A 85 -9.03 -6.36 -4.84
CA TRP A 85 -7.90 -5.47 -4.61
C TRP A 85 -6.60 -6.25 -4.44
N LEU A 86 -6.67 -7.46 -3.87
CA LEU A 86 -5.54 -8.37 -3.71
C LEU A 86 -4.76 -8.63 -5.01
N TYR A 87 -5.43 -8.58 -6.17
CA TYR A 87 -4.81 -8.77 -7.48
C TYR A 87 -4.75 -7.47 -8.30
N VAL A 88 -5.05 -6.34 -7.67
CA VAL A 88 -4.99 -4.97 -8.22
C VAL A 88 -5.58 -4.84 -9.63
N SER A 89 -6.71 -5.52 -9.86
CA SER A 89 -7.42 -5.55 -11.15
C SER A 89 -6.52 -5.91 -12.33
N GLY A 90 -5.53 -6.80 -12.11
CA GLY A 90 -4.59 -7.24 -13.13
C GLY A 90 -3.50 -6.22 -13.45
N ASN A 91 -3.28 -5.22 -12.60
CA ASN A 91 -2.21 -4.22 -12.72
C ASN A 91 -1.12 -4.37 -11.63
N PRO A 92 -0.54 -5.56 -11.40
CA PRO A 92 0.54 -5.73 -10.42
C PRO A 92 1.84 -5.09 -10.89
N VAL A 93 2.76 -4.87 -9.96
CA VAL A 93 4.16 -4.60 -10.29
C VAL A 93 4.79 -5.90 -10.79
N ILE A 94 4.92 -6.02 -12.11
CA ILE A 94 5.69 -7.10 -12.76
C ILE A 94 7.17 -6.75 -12.65
N CYS A 95 7.91 -7.54 -11.90
CA CYS A 95 9.28 -7.23 -11.55
C CYS A 95 10.27 -7.61 -12.66
N SER A 96 11.27 -6.75 -12.88
CA SER A 96 12.56 -7.16 -13.44
C SER A 96 13.45 -7.72 -12.33
N ARG A 97 14.63 -8.26 -12.66
CA ARG A 97 15.65 -8.66 -11.66
C ARG A 97 16.02 -7.52 -10.72
N PHE A 98 16.10 -6.29 -11.22
CA PHE A 98 16.41 -5.13 -10.38
C PHE A 98 15.21 -4.68 -9.53
N THR A 99 13.99 -4.93 -10.01
CA THR A 99 12.77 -4.67 -9.25
C THR A 99 12.56 -5.72 -8.15
N GLU A 100 13.00 -6.96 -8.37
CA GLU A 100 13.10 -8.01 -7.33
C GLU A 100 14.12 -7.63 -6.25
N VAL A 101 15.25 -7.03 -6.62
CA VAL A 101 16.19 -6.45 -5.64
C VAL A 101 15.52 -5.29 -4.89
N ALA A 102 14.75 -4.44 -5.59
CA ALA A 102 14.03 -3.35 -4.95
C ALA A 102 12.94 -3.81 -3.98
N SER A 103 12.24 -4.90 -4.28
CA SER A 103 11.26 -5.48 -3.35
C SER A 103 11.95 -6.06 -2.11
N LEU A 104 13.09 -6.74 -2.28
CA LEU A 104 13.91 -7.22 -1.17
C LEU A 104 14.42 -6.07 -0.27
N VAL A 105 14.92 -4.99 -0.86
CA VAL A 105 15.35 -3.81 -0.09
C VAL A 105 14.14 -3.17 0.62
N SER A 106 13.01 -3.07 -0.05
CA SER A 106 11.78 -2.51 0.53
C SER A 106 11.25 -3.37 1.69
N SER A 107 11.59 -4.65 1.72
CA SER A 107 11.15 -5.58 2.75
C SER A 107 12.04 -5.63 3.98
N ILE A 108 13.20 -4.96 3.98
CA ILE A 108 14.03 -4.79 5.17
C ILE A 108 13.18 -4.21 6.29
N ASN A 109 13.16 -4.88 7.44
CA ASN A 109 12.41 -4.46 8.63
C ASN A 109 13.39 -3.92 9.69
N PRO A 110 13.40 -2.60 9.96
CA PRO A 110 14.22 -2.00 11.01
C PRO A 110 13.75 -2.31 12.43
N SER A 111 12.53 -2.83 12.62
CA SER A 111 11.93 -3.01 13.95
C SER A 111 12.68 -4.04 14.80
N ILE A 112 13.04 -3.61 16.02
CA ILE A 112 13.59 -4.48 17.07
C ILE A 112 12.46 -4.89 18.02
N THR A 113 11.58 -3.95 18.36
CA THR A 113 10.37 -4.15 19.16
C THR A 113 9.24 -3.28 18.61
N ALA A 114 8.03 -3.45 19.12
CA ALA A 114 6.86 -2.66 18.74
C ALA A 114 7.02 -1.13 18.91
N THR A 115 8.05 -0.65 19.60
CA THR A 115 8.29 0.78 19.83
C THR A 115 9.74 1.21 19.57
N THR A 116 10.57 0.32 19.02
CA THR A 116 12.02 0.56 18.86
C THR A 116 12.50 0.01 17.53
N ASP A 117 13.14 0.88 16.75
CA ASP A 117 13.75 0.56 15.46
C ASP A 117 15.28 0.69 15.50
N SER A 118 15.99 -0.10 14.69
CA SER A 118 17.42 0.05 14.44
C SER A 118 17.66 1.16 13.43
N LEU A 119 18.37 2.20 13.86
CA LEU A 119 18.76 3.31 13.01
C LEU A 119 19.69 2.86 11.88
N GLU A 120 20.59 1.92 12.16
CA GLU A 120 21.54 1.39 11.19
C GLU A 120 20.84 0.63 10.06
N VAL A 121 19.84 -0.19 10.40
CA VAL A 121 19.05 -0.95 9.43
C VAL A 121 18.18 -0.01 8.59
N ALA A 122 17.52 0.98 9.22
CA ALA A 122 16.76 1.99 8.50
C ALA A 122 17.64 2.82 7.55
N SER A 123 18.83 3.23 7.99
CA SER A 123 19.79 3.98 7.18
C SER A 123 20.34 3.16 6.01
N LEU A 124 20.56 1.85 6.22
CA LEU A 124 20.92 0.92 5.14
C LEU A 124 19.80 0.81 4.11
N GLN A 125 18.56 0.61 4.54
CA GLN A 125 17.40 0.53 3.66
C GLN A 125 17.25 1.81 2.83
N GLN A 126 17.31 2.97 3.48
CA GLN A 126 17.23 4.28 2.82
C GLN A 126 18.33 4.47 1.78
N SER A 127 19.58 4.12 2.12
CA SER A 127 20.72 4.24 1.21
C SER A 127 20.57 3.35 -0.03
N LEU A 128 20.13 2.11 0.15
CA LEU A 128 19.90 1.15 -0.94
C LEU A 128 18.73 1.58 -1.83
N LEU A 129 17.64 2.09 -1.25
CA LEU A 129 16.52 2.64 -2.02
C LEU A 129 16.94 3.86 -2.84
N TRP A 130 17.81 4.73 -2.33
CA TRP A 130 18.38 5.82 -3.12
C TRP A 130 19.22 5.35 -4.29
N VAL A 131 20.04 4.31 -4.10
CA VAL A 131 20.80 3.71 -5.21
C VAL A 131 19.85 3.20 -6.29
N LEU A 132 18.79 2.47 -5.90
CA LEU A 132 17.79 1.95 -6.83
C LEU A 132 16.97 3.06 -7.51
N TYR A 133 16.74 4.17 -6.80
CA TYR A 133 16.09 5.36 -7.35
C TYR A 133 16.97 5.99 -8.43
N ASP A 134 18.24 6.23 -8.13
CA ASP A 134 19.20 6.89 -9.03
C ASP A 134 19.49 6.08 -10.28
N THR A 135 19.47 4.74 -10.18
CA THR A 135 19.63 3.84 -11.32
C THR A 135 18.32 3.58 -12.08
N GLY A 136 17.22 4.23 -11.69
CA GLY A 136 15.93 4.16 -12.38
C GLY A 136 15.16 2.87 -12.14
N HIS A 137 15.52 2.07 -11.14
CA HIS A 137 14.83 0.80 -10.85
C HIS A 137 13.53 0.98 -10.04
N LEU A 138 13.29 2.18 -9.48
CA LEU A 138 12.04 2.53 -8.80
C LEU A 138 10.99 3.21 -9.69
N THR A 139 11.28 3.50 -10.96
CA THR A 139 10.39 4.28 -11.86
C THR A 139 9.02 3.64 -12.11
N ARG A 140 8.88 2.35 -11.77
CA ARG A 140 7.65 1.56 -11.88
C ARG A 140 7.29 0.87 -10.56
N TYR A 141 7.77 1.36 -9.41
CA TYR A 141 7.49 0.73 -8.12
C TYR A 141 6.91 1.75 -7.14
N PRO A 142 5.57 1.98 -7.17
CA PRO A 142 4.91 2.97 -6.31
C PRO A 142 5.18 2.77 -4.83
N MET A 143 5.06 1.54 -4.31
CA MET A 143 5.23 1.30 -2.87
C MET A 143 6.68 1.49 -2.41
N ALA A 144 7.69 1.18 -3.23
CA ALA A 144 9.09 1.44 -2.89
C ALA A 144 9.40 2.95 -2.84
N LEU A 145 8.78 3.75 -3.72
CA LEU A 145 8.84 5.22 -3.64
C LEU A 145 8.17 5.74 -2.37
N GLY A 146 7.03 5.15 -1.97
CA GLY A 146 6.38 5.45 -0.70
C GLY A 146 7.25 5.12 0.52
N ASN A 147 7.88 3.95 0.54
CA ASN A 147 8.80 3.54 1.60
C ASN A 147 10.01 4.49 1.70
N LEU A 148 10.61 4.86 0.56
CA LEU A 148 11.68 5.85 0.54
C LEU A 148 11.20 7.22 1.05
N ALA A 149 9.98 7.62 0.73
CA ALA A 149 9.40 8.87 1.20
C ALA A 149 9.20 8.88 2.73
N ASP A 150 8.71 7.78 3.32
CA ASP A 150 8.59 7.64 4.78
C ASP A 150 9.96 7.71 5.47
N LEU A 151 10.99 7.05 4.92
CA LEU A 151 12.37 7.12 5.45
C LEU A 151 12.95 8.54 5.36
N GLU A 152 12.70 9.25 4.27
CA GLU A 152 13.11 10.65 4.10
C GLU A 152 12.32 11.62 4.99
N GLU A 153 11.08 11.31 5.37
CA GLU A 153 10.36 12.10 6.37
C GLU A 153 11.01 11.95 7.75
N LEU A 154 11.42 10.73 8.11
CA LEU A 154 12.07 10.44 9.39
C LEU A 154 13.47 11.04 9.50
N SER A 155 14.29 10.89 8.45
CA SER A 155 15.67 11.35 8.43
C SER A 155 16.06 11.83 7.03
N PRO A 156 15.80 13.10 6.69
CA PRO A 156 16.08 13.64 5.36
C PRO A 156 17.55 13.54 4.98
N THR A 157 17.83 13.11 3.76
CA THR A 157 19.19 13.02 3.23
C THR A 157 19.60 14.36 2.58
N PRO A 158 20.71 15.00 3.01
CA PRO A 158 21.16 16.26 2.41
C PRO A 158 21.35 16.18 0.89
N GLY A 159 20.76 17.12 0.15
CA GLY A 159 20.85 17.19 -1.32
C GLY A 159 19.87 16.27 -2.06
N ARG A 160 19.07 15.47 -1.37
CA ARG A 160 17.98 14.70 -1.97
C ARG A 160 16.69 15.51 -2.08
N CYS A 161 15.76 15.01 -2.89
CA CYS A 161 14.46 15.65 -3.06
C CYS A 161 13.59 15.51 -1.79
N PRO A 162 12.67 16.45 -1.53
CA PRO A 162 11.77 16.36 -0.38
C PRO A 162 10.87 15.12 -0.43
N CYS A 163 10.56 14.52 0.72
CA CYS A 163 9.67 13.35 0.83
C CYS A 163 8.30 13.55 0.16
N GLY A 164 7.71 14.75 0.25
CA GLY A 164 6.45 15.10 -0.43
C GLY A 164 6.51 14.93 -1.96
N GLN A 165 7.68 15.12 -2.57
CA GLN A 165 7.88 14.87 -4.00
C GLN A 165 7.89 13.37 -4.30
N LEU A 166 8.46 12.54 -3.43
CA LEU A 166 8.48 11.08 -3.59
C LEU A 166 7.06 10.48 -3.46
N PHE A 167 6.26 10.94 -2.49
CA PHE A 167 4.84 10.54 -2.41
C PHE A 167 4.06 10.91 -3.67
N SER A 168 4.27 12.12 -4.19
CA SER A 168 3.63 12.58 -5.43
C SER A 168 4.07 11.74 -6.65
N GLN A 169 5.35 11.37 -6.72
CA GLN A 169 5.87 10.48 -7.75
C GLN A 169 5.26 9.08 -7.66
N ALA A 170 5.09 8.52 -6.45
CA ALA A 170 4.45 7.21 -6.27
C ALA A 170 3.03 7.19 -6.87
N ILE A 171 2.25 8.24 -6.63
CA ILE A 171 0.90 8.43 -7.19
C ILE A 171 0.96 8.60 -8.71
N GLU A 172 1.90 9.38 -9.24
CA GLU A 172 2.07 9.55 -10.69
C GLU A 172 2.36 8.22 -11.37
N VAL A 173 3.24 7.40 -10.78
CA VAL A 173 3.55 6.06 -11.29
C VAL A 173 2.31 5.17 -11.24
N ALA A 174 1.55 5.17 -10.14
CA ALA A 174 0.29 4.42 -10.04
C ALA A 174 -0.70 4.79 -11.15
N ARG A 175 -0.86 6.09 -11.44
CA ARG A 175 -1.74 6.58 -12.51
C ARG A 175 -1.24 6.19 -13.90
N ARG A 176 0.04 6.46 -14.19
CA ARG A 176 0.60 6.33 -15.54
C ARG A 176 0.85 4.88 -15.93
N CYS A 177 1.33 4.05 -15.00
CA CYS A 177 1.79 2.70 -15.28
C CYS A 177 0.77 1.62 -14.92
N TYR A 178 -0.18 1.94 -14.04
CA TYR A 178 -1.09 0.95 -13.43
C TYR A 178 -2.56 1.38 -13.45
N GLY A 179 -2.94 2.29 -14.34
CA GLY A 179 -4.35 2.68 -14.53
C GLY A 179 -5.02 3.27 -13.28
N ASN A 180 -4.22 3.80 -12.34
CA ASN A 180 -4.67 4.26 -11.03
C ASN A 180 -5.29 3.18 -10.14
N SER A 181 -4.86 1.92 -10.29
CA SER A 181 -5.36 0.77 -9.54
C SER A 181 -4.75 0.61 -8.14
N HIS A 182 -3.68 1.33 -7.80
CA HIS A 182 -2.96 1.22 -6.51
C HIS A 182 -3.50 2.23 -5.50
N VAL A 183 -3.73 1.79 -4.26
CA VAL A 183 -4.39 2.55 -3.19
C VAL A 183 -3.38 3.10 -2.19
N TYR A 184 -2.36 2.32 -1.79
CA TYR A 184 -1.37 2.73 -0.79
C TYR A 184 -0.60 4.01 -1.13
N PRO A 185 -0.26 4.35 -2.39
CA PRO A 185 0.37 5.63 -2.69
C PRO A 185 -0.42 6.83 -2.16
N TYR A 186 -1.75 6.75 -2.15
CA TYR A 186 -2.62 7.78 -1.61
C TYR A 186 -2.72 7.75 -0.09
N THR A 187 -2.78 6.57 0.54
CA THR A 187 -2.87 6.49 2.01
C THR A 187 -1.55 6.89 2.66
N TYR A 188 -0.40 6.54 2.07
CA TYR A 188 0.92 7.02 2.49
C TYR A 188 1.01 8.55 2.47
N GLN A 189 0.59 9.17 1.36
CA GLN A 189 0.56 10.63 1.25
C GLN A 189 -0.41 11.26 2.26
N GLY A 190 -1.60 10.67 2.45
CA GLY A 190 -2.57 11.12 3.44
C GLY A 190 -2.01 11.04 4.87
N GLY A 191 -1.28 9.97 5.19
CA GLY A 191 -0.58 9.80 6.45
C GLY A 191 0.50 10.87 6.67
N TYR A 192 1.31 11.17 5.65
CA TYR A 192 2.29 12.25 5.67
C TYR A 192 1.64 13.60 5.98
N PHE A 193 0.58 13.96 5.25
CA PHE A 193 -0.12 15.23 5.47
C PHE A 193 -0.76 15.28 6.87
N TYR A 194 -1.34 14.17 7.33
CA TYR A 194 -1.91 14.06 8.67
C TYR A 194 -0.87 14.30 9.77
N ARG A 195 0.30 13.65 9.70
CA ARG A 195 1.41 13.82 10.67
C ARG A 195 1.91 15.27 10.71
N ASN A 196 1.90 15.95 9.56
CA ASN A 196 2.34 17.34 9.41
C ASN A 196 1.22 18.38 9.62
N ARG A 197 0.03 17.97 10.10
CA ARG A 197 -1.15 18.82 10.36
C ARG A 197 -1.69 19.55 9.12
N MET A 198 -1.40 19.02 7.93
CA MET A 198 -1.93 19.48 6.65
C MET A 198 -3.27 18.78 6.38
N TYR A 199 -4.28 19.09 7.20
CA TYR A 199 -5.50 18.29 7.27
C TYR A 199 -6.38 18.36 6.02
N LYS A 200 -6.37 19.49 5.29
CA LYS A 200 -7.10 19.61 4.03
C LYS A 200 -6.54 18.65 2.98
N GLU A 201 -5.22 18.66 2.84
CA GLU A 201 -4.48 17.80 1.92
C GLU A 201 -4.60 16.33 2.32
N ALA A 202 -4.60 16.02 3.63
CA ALA A 202 -4.85 14.66 4.11
C ALA A 202 -6.25 14.15 3.70
N LEU A 203 -7.30 14.97 3.89
CA LEU A 203 -8.66 14.63 3.46
C LEU A 203 -8.74 14.44 1.94
N GLU A 204 -8.05 15.28 1.17
CA GLU A 204 -7.97 15.14 -0.29
C GLU A 204 -7.31 13.81 -0.70
N SER A 205 -6.15 13.49 -0.11
CA SER A 205 -5.42 12.24 -0.40
C SER A 205 -6.23 11.00 -0.03
N TRP A 206 -6.89 10.98 1.13
CA TRP A 206 -7.77 9.86 1.50
C TRP A 206 -8.98 9.74 0.57
N ALA A 207 -9.58 10.86 0.16
CA ALA A 207 -10.64 10.83 -0.85
C ALA A 207 -10.14 10.29 -2.20
N ASN A 208 -8.91 10.61 -2.60
CA ASN A 208 -8.30 10.03 -3.81
C ASN A 208 -8.00 8.52 -3.64
N ALA A 209 -7.68 8.06 -2.42
CA ALA A 209 -7.57 6.63 -2.12
C ALA A 209 -8.92 5.92 -2.30
N ALA A 210 -10.01 6.53 -1.81
CA ALA A 210 -11.36 6.04 -2.01
C ALA A 210 -11.77 6.04 -3.50
N ASP A 211 -11.25 6.99 -4.29
CA ASP A 211 -11.43 7.01 -5.74
C ASP A 211 -10.69 5.88 -6.48
N ALA A 212 -9.61 5.35 -5.92
CA ALA A 212 -8.97 4.15 -6.44
C ALA A 212 -9.75 2.88 -6.05
N ILE A 213 -10.17 2.78 -4.78
CA ILE A 213 -10.83 1.55 -4.26
C ILE A 213 -12.25 1.34 -4.82
N ARG A 214 -12.99 2.40 -5.18
CA ARG A 214 -14.36 2.30 -5.75
C ARG A 214 -14.48 1.44 -7.01
N SER A 215 -13.37 1.12 -7.66
CA SER A 215 -13.32 0.26 -8.86
C SER A 215 -13.20 -1.23 -8.56
N TYR A 216 -13.13 -1.62 -7.28
CA TYR A 216 -12.98 -3.00 -6.84
C TYR A 216 -14.28 -3.56 -6.28
N ASN A 217 -14.33 -4.87 -6.13
CA ASN A 217 -15.32 -5.56 -5.31
C ASN A 217 -14.60 -6.11 -4.07
N TYR A 218 -15.06 -5.74 -2.89
CA TYR A 218 -14.57 -6.24 -1.62
C TYR A 218 -14.82 -7.74 -1.45
N SER A 219 -13.76 -8.43 -1.01
CA SER A 219 -13.77 -9.80 -0.55
C SER A 219 -13.05 -9.92 0.80
N ARG A 220 -13.22 -11.05 1.49
CA ARG A 220 -12.51 -11.30 2.76
C ARG A 220 -10.99 -11.36 2.62
N GLU A 221 -10.48 -11.57 1.41
CA GLU A 221 -9.05 -11.56 1.13
C GLU A 221 -8.48 -10.13 1.07
N ASP A 222 -9.34 -9.10 1.01
CA ASP A 222 -8.95 -7.69 1.00
C ASP A 222 -9.00 -7.08 2.42
N GLU A 223 -8.80 -7.90 3.47
CA GLU A 223 -8.95 -7.49 4.87
C GLU A 223 -7.98 -6.36 5.27
N GLU A 224 -6.76 -6.36 4.72
CA GLU A 224 -5.73 -5.38 5.08
C GLU A 224 -6.10 -3.96 4.60
N ILE A 225 -6.56 -3.81 3.35
CA ILE A 225 -7.03 -2.51 2.87
C ILE A 225 -8.33 -2.08 3.55
N TYR A 226 -9.19 -3.04 3.93
CA TYR A 226 -10.38 -2.74 4.74
C TYR A 226 -10.02 -2.14 6.10
N LYS A 227 -9.02 -2.71 6.80
CA LYS A 227 -8.53 -2.19 8.09
C LYS A 227 -7.97 -0.77 7.95
N GLU A 228 -7.21 -0.51 6.89
CA GLU A 228 -6.65 0.82 6.59
C GLU A 228 -7.78 1.86 6.46
N PHE A 229 -8.79 1.61 5.62
CA PHE A 229 -9.94 2.51 5.48
C PHE A 229 -10.75 2.66 6.77
N LEU A 230 -10.88 1.58 7.54
CA LEU A 230 -11.58 1.59 8.83
C LEU A 230 -10.86 2.48 9.85
N GLU A 231 -9.52 2.40 9.94
CA GLU A 231 -8.70 3.25 10.81
C GLU A 231 -8.82 4.72 10.40
N ILE A 232 -8.69 5.02 9.09
CA ILE A 232 -8.84 6.39 8.56
C ILE A 232 -10.22 6.96 8.94
N ALA A 233 -11.30 6.20 8.71
CA ALA A 233 -12.67 6.66 8.92
C ALA A 233 -13.05 6.78 10.41
N ASN A 234 -12.54 5.88 11.26
CA ASN A 234 -13.02 5.76 12.64
C ASN A 234 -12.06 6.32 13.69
N GLU A 235 -10.79 6.53 13.34
CA GLU A 235 -9.77 7.04 14.26
C GLU A 235 -9.18 8.36 13.75
N LEU A 236 -8.58 8.36 12.55
CA LEU A 236 -7.81 9.51 12.06
C LEU A 236 -8.71 10.71 11.74
N ILE A 237 -9.73 10.54 10.90
CA ILE A 237 -10.67 11.62 10.56
C ILE A 237 -11.38 12.17 11.82
N PRO A 238 -11.94 11.34 12.72
CA PRO A 238 -12.52 11.84 13.97
C PRO A 238 -11.53 12.59 14.86
N PHE A 239 -10.27 12.18 14.90
CA PHE A 239 -9.23 12.92 15.61
C PHE A 239 -8.99 14.30 14.98
N VAL A 240 -8.87 14.38 13.65
CA VAL A 240 -8.76 15.66 12.92
C VAL A 240 -9.92 16.59 13.30
N MET A 241 -11.17 16.08 13.25
CA MET A 241 -12.35 16.89 13.62
C MET A 241 -12.33 17.36 15.06
N LYS A 242 -11.82 16.54 15.99
CA LYS A 242 -11.70 16.92 17.40
C LYS A 242 -10.68 18.03 17.60
N VAL A 243 -9.52 17.94 16.96
CA VAL A 243 -8.44 18.94 17.05
C VAL A 243 -8.90 20.26 16.44
N GLU A 244 -9.40 20.23 15.21
CA GLU A 244 -9.83 21.44 14.46
C GLU A 244 -11.16 22.01 14.96
N GLY A 245 -11.91 21.26 15.77
CA GLY A 245 -13.06 21.77 16.52
C GLY A 245 -12.68 22.53 17.80
N SER A 246 -11.38 22.57 18.17
CA SER A 246 -10.90 23.14 19.43
C SER A 246 -9.76 24.16 19.21
N GLY A 247 -9.79 25.29 19.93
CA GLY A 247 -8.71 26.31 19.88
C GLY A 247 -9.01 27.57 19.05
N HIS A 248 -8.00 28.43 18.86
CA HIS A 248 -8.13 29.74 18.20
C HIS A 248 -8.19 29.67 16.66
N SER A 249 -7.62 28.61 16.07
CA SER A 249 -7.78 28.25 14.65
C SER A 249 -8.93 27.28 14.43
N ALA A 250 -9.72 26.99 15.48
CA ALA A 250 -10.87 26.12 15.36
C ALA A 250 -11.78 26.70 14.27
N ARG A 251 -12.16 25.87 13.30
CA ARG A 251 -12.99 26.20 12.12
C ARG A 251 -12.27 26.49 10.80
N SER A 252 -10.95 26.34 10.68
CA SER A 252 -10.28 26.56 9.39
C SER A 252 -10.75 25.57 8.32
N ILE A 253 -10.66 24.27 8.60
CA ILE A 253 -11.12 23.21 7.68
C ILE A 253 -12.62 22.92 7.79
N LEU A 254 -13.24 23.14 8.95
CA LEU A 254 -14.66 22.81 9.19
C LEU A 254 -15.65 23.76 8.51
N LYS A 255 -15.15 24.92 8.02
CA LYS A 255 -15.91 25.88 7.22
C LYS A 255 -15.49 25.88 5.74
N ASP A 256 -14.49 25.09 5.40
CA ASP A 256 -14.08 24.93 4.02
C ASP A 256 -14.96 23.87 3.35
N SER A 257 -15.78 24.31 2.39
CA SER A 257 -16.65 23.42 1.63
C SER A 257 -15.87 22.37 0.85
N GLU A 258 -14.62 22.63 0.47
CA GLU A 258 -13.78 21.63 -0.22
C GLU A 258 -13.39 20.50 0.72
N CYS A 259 -13.06 20.80 1.98
CA CYS A 259 -12.80 19.77 3.00
C CYS A 259 -14.03 18.88 3.24
N PHE A 260 -15.22 19.49 3.28
CA PHE A 260 -16.46 18.72 3.39
C PHE A 260 -16.72 17.88 2.13
N ALA A 261 -16.47 18.42 0.94
CA ALA A 261 -16.59 17.69 -0.31
C ALA A 261 -15.62 16.50 -0.38
N HIS A 262 -14.38 16.65 0.09
CA HIS A 262 -13.42 15.55 0.19
C HIS A 262 -13.92 14.46 1.14
N LEU A 263 -14.46 14.84 2.31
CA LEU A 263 -15.05 13.88 3.25
C LEU A 263 -16.20 13.09 2.61
N LEU A 264 -17.11 13.77 1.91
CA LEU A 264 -18.21 13.10 1.21
C LEU A 264 -17.69 12.17 0.11
N ARG A 265 -16.70 12.62 -0.67
CA ARG A 265 -16.08 11.80 -1.72
C ARG A 265 -15.37 10.57 -1.17
N PHE A 266 -14.74 10.67 0.00
CA PHE A 266 -14.15 9.53 0.71
C PHE A 266 -15.20 8.46 1.02
N TYR A 267 -16.32 8.84 1.65
CA TYR A 267 -17.39 7.89 1.96
C TYR A 267 -18.11 7.38 0.70
N ASP A 268 -18.31 8.23 -0.31
CA ASP A 268 -18.87 7.84 -1.61
C ASP A 268 -18.07 6.71 -2.27
N GLY A 269 -16.73 6.83 -2.28
CA GLY A 269 -15.88 5.77 -2.83
C GLY A 269 -15.98 4.46 -2.06
N ILE A 270 -16.13 4.50 -0.73
CA ILE A 270 -16.32 3.30 0.11
C ILE A 270 -17.71 2.68 -0.11
N CYS A 271 -18.75 3.50 -0.22
CA CYS A 271 -20.09 3.03 -0.58
C CYS A 271 -20.06 2.33 -1.94
N GLN A 272 -19.40 2.92 -2.92
CA GLN A 272 -19.27 2.32 -4.26
C GLN A 272 -18.41 1.06 -4.27
N TRP A 273 -17.40 0.97 -3.40
CA TRP A 273 -16.63 -0.26 -3.21
C TRP A 273 -17.49 -1.41 -2.67
N GLU A 274 -18.53 -1.13 -1.89
CA GLU A 274 -19.50 -2.15 -1.44
C GLU A 274 -20.42 -2.63 -2.57
N GLU A 275 -20.70 -1.81 -3.58
CA GLU A 275 -21.61 -2.16 -4.67
C GLU A 275 -21.09 -3.34 -5.50
N GLY A 276 -21.81 -4.46 -5.51
CA GLY A 276 -21.42 -5.66 -6.25
C GLY A 276 -20.41 -6.56 -5.50
N SER A 277 -20.02 -6.17 -4.29
CA SER A 277 -19.15 -6.97 -3.41
C SER A 277 -19.88 -8.17 -2.84
N CYS A 278 -19.15 -9.28 -2.68
CA CYS A 278 -19.72 -10.51 -2.12
C CYS A 278 -19.90 -10.45 -0.59
N THR A 279 -19.16 -9.55 0.05
CA THR A 279 -19.21 -9.27 1.49
C THR A 279 -19.51 -7.79 1.69
N PRO A 280 -20.38 -7.41 2.64
CA PRO A 280 -20.61 -6.00 2.94
C PRO A 280 -19.35 -5.35 3.54
N VAL A 281 -19.13 -4.08 3.21
CA VAL A 281 -18.07 -3.23 3.74
C VAL A 281 -18.62 -2.43 4.93
N LEU A 282 -19.76 -1.77 4.74
CA LEU A 282 -20.32 -0.85 5.70
C LEU A 282 -21.20 -1.59 6.72
N HIS A 283 -21.00 -1.25 7.98
CA HIS A 283 -21.81 -1.74 9.10
C HIS A 283 -21.99 -0.63 10.14
N ILE A 284 -22.70 -0.92 11.23
CA ILE A 284 -23.03 0.07 12.28
C ILE A 284 -21.80 0.78 12.89
N GLY A 285 -20.62 0.16 12.80
CA GLY A 285 -19.35 0.74 13.25
C GLY A 285 -18.91 1.96 12.44
N TRP A 286 -19.30 2.05 11.17
CA TRP A 286 -19.00 3.17 10.27
C TRP A 286 -19.97 4.35 10.46
N ALA A 287 -21.23 4.04 10.77
CA ALA A 287 -22.30 5.04 10.81
C ALA A 287 -22.11 6.08 11.93
N LYS A 288 -21.68 5.65 13.13
CA LYS A 288 -21.51 6.56 14.27
C LYS A 288 -20.37 7.57 14.06
N PRO A 289 -19.15 7.15 13.64
CA PRO A 289 -18.09 8.09 13.28
C PRO A 289 -18.46 9.03 12.12
N LEU A 290 -19.16 8.52 11.09
CA LEU A 290 -19.65 9.33 9.98
C LEU A 290 -20.56 10.48 10.45
N VAL A 291 -21.62 10.17 11.21
CA VAL A 291 -22.57 11.19 11.72
C VAL A 291 -21.86 12.18 12.63
N ASN A 292 -20.97 11.69 13.50
CA ASN A 292 -20.18 12.54 14.39
C ASN A 292 -19.26 13.48 13.63
N THR A 293 -18.69 13.05 12.50
CA THR A 293 -17.78 13.85 11.68
C THR A 293 -18.54 14.88 10.86
N ILE A 294 -19.62 14.47 10.16
CA ILE A 294 -20.45 15.38 9.36
C ILE A 294 -21.02 16.51 10.21
N SER A 295 -21.50 16.21 11.42
CA SER A 295 -22.08 17.22 12.33
C SER A 295 -21.09 18.28 12.85
N LYS A 296 -19.79 18.18 12.52
CA LYS A 296 -18.78 19.18 12.86
C LYS A 296 -18.62 20.27 11.81
N PHE A 297 -19.11 20.06 10.60
CA PHE A 297 -19.13 21.06 9.55
C PHE A 297 -20.37 21.96 9.75
N ASP A 298 -20.16 23.28 9.69
CA ASP A 298 -21.18 24.32 9.91
C ASP A 298 -22.04 24.56 8.65
#